data_AF-A0A1Y2K174-F1
#
_entry.id   AF-A0A1Y2K174-F1
#
_cell.length_a   1.000
_cell.length_b   1.000
_cell.length_c   1.000
_cell.angle_alpha   90.00
_cell.angle_beta   90.00
_cell.angle_gamma   90.00
#
_symmetry.space_group_name_H-M   'P 1'
#
loop_
_entity.id
_entity.type
_entity.pdbx_description
1 polymer ?
#
loop_
_entity_poly.entity_id
_entity_poly.type
_entity_poly.pdbx_seq_one_letter_code
_entity_poly.pdbx_strand_id
1 'polypeptide(L)' 'MCICRGVTDHQIRQEIENGALSMADLNQRLGVAGQCGRCGQSAKSLLKSSGCNGCGKCGGACKGH' A
#
# COMPACT_ATOMS: atom_id res chain seq x y z
N MET A 1 9.40 -1.69 -5.86
CA MET A 1 8.99 -0.75 -6.93
C MET A 1 8.17 -1.48 -7.99
N CYS A 2 7.20 -0.81 -8.63
CA CYS A 2 6.37 -1.39 -9.69
C CYS A 2 6.79 -0.87 -11.06
N ILE A 3 7.45 -1.72 -11.86
CA ILE A 3 7.87 -1.39 -13.23
C ILE A 3 6.65 -1.27 -14.15
N CYS A 4 5.67 -2.17 -13.97
CA CYS A 4 4.46 -2.26 -14.77
C CYS A 4 3.63 -0.95 -14.81
N ARG A 5 3.73 -0.11 -13.77
CA ARG A 5 3.02 1.19 -13.67
C ARG A 5 3.95 2.38 -13.41
N GLY A 6 5.27 2.20 -13.42
CA GLY A 6 6.23 3.27 -13.12
C GLY A 6 6.17 3.81 -11.68
N VAL A 7 5.74 3.00 -10.71
CA VAL A 7 5.58 3.42 -9.32
C VAL A 7 6.85 3.13 -8.51
N THR A 8 7.39 4.16 -7.87
CA THR A 8 8.58 4.07 -7.01
C THR A 8 8.21 3.81 -5.55
N ASP A 9 9.18 3.39 -4.74
CA ASP A 9 8.99 3.22 -3.30
C ASP A 9 8.64 4.55 -2.59
N HIS A 10 9.15 5.68 -3.09
CA HIS A 10 8.82 7.00 -2.55
C HIS A 10 7.33 7.32 -2.71
N GLN A 11 6.75 7.08 -3.89
CA GLN A 11 5.31 7.25 -4.12
C GLN A 11 4.47 6.35 -3.22
N ILE A 12 4.93 5.11 -2.99
CA ILE A 12 4.26 4.19 -2.06
C ILE A 12 4.26 4.76 -0.65
N ARG A 13 5.40 5.26 -0.16
CA ARG A 13 5.50 5.88 1.18
C ARG A 13 4.62 7.12 1.30
N GLN A 14 4.62 7.99 0.29
CA GLN A 14 3.77 9.18 0.25
C GLN A 14 2.30 8.82 0.37
N GLU A 15 1.84 7.77 -0.33
CA GLU A 15 0.44 7.32 -0.20
C GLU A 15 0.15 6.72 1.18
N ILE A 16 1.11 6.06 1.81
CA ILE A 16 0.97 5.57 3.18
C ILE A 16 0.81 6.74 4.15
N GLU A 17 1.59 7.79 3.99
CA GLU A 17 1.46 9.04 4.75
C GLU A 17 0.13 9.75 4.49
N ASN A 18 -0.38 9.68 3.24
CA ASN A 18 -1.72 10.14 2.87
C ASN A 18 -2.86 9.23 3.38
N GLY A 19 -2.55 8.18 4.14
CA GLY A 19 -3.53 7.29 4.78
C GLY A 19 -3.74 5.93 4.12
N ALA A 20 -2.90 5.51 3.18
CA ALA A 20 -2.95 4.16 2.63
C ALA A 20 -2.42 3.13 3.64
N LEU A 21 -3.33 2.43 4.32
CA LEU A 21 -3.01 1.45 5.36
C LEU A 21 -3.04 -0.01 4.87
N SER A 22 -3.29 -0.23 3.57
CA SER A 22 -3.45 -1.57 3.01
C SER A 22 -3.02 -1.67 1.54
N MET A 23 -2.72 -2.89 1.11
CA MET A 23 -2.39 -3.17 -0.30
C MET A 23 -3.54 -2.80 -1.24
N ALA A 24 -4.79 -2.93 -0.79
CA ALA A 24 -5.97 -2.50 -1.54
C ALA A 24 -5.99 -0.98 -1.76
N ASP A 25 -5.72 -0.18 -0.72
CA ASP A 25 -5.57 1.27 -0.83
C ASP A 25 -4.47 1.66 -1.81
N LEU A 26 -3.29 1.06 -1.68
CA LEU A 26 -2.19 1.33 -2.63
C LEU A 26 -2.55 0.92 -4.06
N ASN A 27 -3.32 -0.16 -4.24
CA ASN A 27 -3.80 -0.57 -5.56
C ASN A 27 -4.82 0.45 -6.12
N GLN A 28 -5.74 0.94 -5.30
CA GLN A 28 -6.70 1.96 -5.75
C GLN A 28 -6.03 3.30 -6.06
N ARG A 29 -5.02 3.69 -5.28
CA ARG A 29 -4.33 4.99 -5.41
C ARG A 29 -3.23 4.99 -6.48
N LEU A 30 -2.33 4.00 -6.44
CA LEU A 30 -1.15 3.91 -7.33
C LEU A 30 -1.26 2.80 -8.36
N GLY A 31 -2.17 1.85 -8.16
CA GLY A 31 -2.29 0.70 -9.05
C GLY A 31 -1.31 -0.43 -8.81
N VAL A 32 -0.49 -0.35 -7.77
CA VAL A 32 0.54 -1.37 -7.52
C VAL A 32 -0.08 -2.75 -7.34
N ALA A 33 0.61 -3.77 -7.84
CA ALA A 33 0.14 -5.16 -7.84
C ALA A 33 -1.13 -5.44 -8.66
N GLY A 34 -1.65 -4.49 -9.44
CA GLY A 34 -2.86 -4.68 -10.27
C GLY A 34 -2.64 -5.19 -11.69
N GLN A 35 -1.41 -5.60 -12.07
CA GLN A 35 -1.14 -6.16 -13.40
C GLN A 35 -0.34 -7.47 -13.27
N CYS A 36 0.97 -7.34 -13.07
CA CYS A 36 1.92 -8.45 -13.03
C CYS A 36 2.08 -9.06 -11.62
N GLY A 37 1.56 -8.41 -10.57
CA GLY A 37 1.62 -8.87 -9.17
C GLY A 37 3.00 -8.86 -8.48
N ARG A 38 4.10 -8.85 -9.25
CA ARG A 38 5.49 -9.00 -8.74
C ARG A 38 5.92 -7.97 -7.71
N CYS A 39 5.46 -6.72 -7.84
CA CYS A 39 5.78 -5.66 -6.88
C CYS A 39 5.03 -5.79 -5.54
N GLY A 40 4.07 -6.72 -5.42
CA GLY A 40 3.21 -6.84 -4.26
C GLY A 40 3.96 -7.13 -2.97
N GLN A 41 4.98 -7.99 -3.01
CA GLN A 41 5.78 -8.32 -1.84
C GLN A 41 6.62 -7.13 -1.36
N SER A 42 7.22 -6.37 -2.28
CA SER A 42 7.95 -5.14 -1.94
C SER A 42 7.04 -4.04 -1.37
N ALA A 43 5.88 -3.81 -2.00
CA ALA A 43 4.93 -2.81 -1.53
C ALA A 43 4.36 -3.18 -0.14
N LYS A 44 4.08 -4.46 0.09
CA LYS A 44 3.64 -4.96 1.40
C LYS A 44 4.71 -4.81 2.47
N SER A 45 5.99 -4.98 2.11
CA SER A 45 7.11 -4.74 3.01
C SER A 45 7.21 -3.27 3.42
N LEU A 46 7.00 -2.34 2.47
CA LEU A 46 6.94 -0.91 2.77
C LEU A 46 5.76 -0.59 3.70
N LEU A 47 4.57 -1.09 3.39
CA LEU A 47 3.40 -0.97 4.26
C LEU A 47 3.65 -1.51 5.67
N LYS A 48 4.36 -2.63 5.82
CA LYS A 48 4.70 -3.18 7.14
C LYS A 48 5.77 -2.37 7.87
N SER A 49 6.70 -1.77 7.12
CA SER A 49 7.76 -0.91 7.67
C SER A 49 7.22 0.46 8.08
N SER A 50 6.19 0.96 7.40
CA SER A 50 5.60 2.29 7.59
C SER A 50 4.31 2.25 8.41
N GLY A 51 3.56 1.16 8.35
CA GLY A 51 2.28 0.93 9.02
C GLY A 51 2.46 0.29 10.40
N CYS A 52 2.50 1.14 11.40
CA CYS A 52 2.16 0.93 12.81
C CYS A 52 2.96 -0.08 13.68
N ASN A 53 3.71 0.52 14.62
CA ASN A 53 3.91 0.09 16.00
C ASN A 53 2.60 0.24 16.83
N GLY A 54 1.48 -0.35 16.39
CA GLY A 54 0.22 -0.10 17.09
C GLY A 54 -1.00 -0.78 16.51
N CYS A 55 -1.52 -1.71 17.30
CA CYS A 55 -2.85 -2.29 17.22
C CYS A 55 -3.08 -3.25 16.03
N GLY A 56 -2.84 -4.54 16.32
CA GLY A 56 -3.48 -5.61 15.59
C GLY A 56 -4.99 -5.41 15.55
N LYS A 57 -5.62 -6.00 14.53
CA LYS A 57 -7.05 -5.91 14.16
C LYS A 57 -7.38 -4.69 13.26
N CYS A 58 -6.97 -4.74 12.00
CA CYS A 58 -7.74 -4.08 10.93
C CYS A 58 -8.19 -5.15 9.92
N GLY A 59 -9.09 -6.02 10.39
CA GLY A 59 -10.01 -6.72 9.51
C GLY A 59 -11.24 -5.83 9.33
N GLY A 60 -11.44 -5.31 8.12
CA GLY A 60 -12.70 -4.68 7.70
C GLY A 60 -12.79 -3.16 7.89
N ALA A 61 -12.72 -2.46 6.77
CA ALA A 61 -13.54 -1.29 6.44
C ALA A 61 -13.96 -0.34 7.58
N CYS A 62 -13.14 0.64 7.94
CA CYS A 62 -13.64 1.92 8.44
C CYS A 62 -13.87 2.86 7.26
N LYS A 63 -14.86 2.51 6.42
CA LYS A 63 -15.43 3.44 5.44
C LYS A 63 -16.31 4.43 6.23
N GLY A 64 -15.79 5.62 6.49
CA GLY A 64 -16.58 6.74 6.97
C GLY A 64 -17.37 7.35 5.83
N HIS A 65 -18.71 7.23 5.90
CA HIS A 65 -19.65 8.27 5.55
C HIS A 65 -20.82 8.16 6.53
#